data_AF-A0A6G3WQG9-F1
#
_entry.id   AF-A0A6G3WQG9-F1
#
_cell.length_a   1.000
_cell.length_b   1.000
_cell.length_c   1.000
_cell.angle_alpha   90.00
_cell.angle_beta   90.00
_cell.angle_gamma   90.00
#
_symmetry.space_group_name_H-M   'P 1'
#
loop_
_entity.id
_entity.type
_entity.pdbx_description
1 polymer ?
#
loop_
_entity_poly.entity_id
_entity_poly.type
_entity_poly.pdbx_seq_one_letter_code
_entity_poly.pdbx_strand_id
1 'polypeptide(L)'
;DLIDDLYRQMYREKVLGVERLRFLNVSRVTGVEENPDRVRATVKSLVTDEESELDADVVVFATGYSPADPLGLLGEVGERCLRDDAGRVRVERDYRIATDPGLRCGIYLQGGTEHTHGITTSLLSNTAIRVGEILDSLLDRRVKSTSDESRPVAEGTGDTL
;
A
#
# COMPACT_ATOMS: atom_id res chain seq x y z
N ASP A 1 18.02 -14.67 13.37
CA ASP A 1 18.56 -15.40 12.20
C ASP A 1 19.33 -14.49 11.25
N LEU A 2 18.73 -13.80 10.27
CA LEU A 2 19.50 -13.00 9.29
C LEU A 2 20.36 -11.87 9.92
N ILE A 3 19.80 -11.14 10.89
CA ILE A 3 20.52 -10.05 11.58
C ILE A 3 21.74 -10.60 12.30
N ASP A 4 21.61 -11.76 12.95
CA ASP A 4 22.70 -12.40 13.68
C ASP A 4 23.82 -12.87 12.74
N ASP A 5 23.45 -13.35 11.55
CA ASP A 5 24.40 -13.78 10.53
C ASP A 5 25.19 -12.59 9.95
N LEU A 6 24.52 -11.47 9.65
CA LEU A 6 25.16 -10.23 9.20
C LEU A 6 26.14 -9.70 10.26
N TYR A 7 25.73 -9.71 11.54
CA TYR A 7 26.60 -9.29 12.64
C TYR A 7 27.82 -10.20 12.79
N ARG A 8 27.61 -11.52 12.68
CA ARG A 8 28.70 -12.51 12.74
C ARG A 8 29.71 -12.32 11.61
N GLN A 9 29.24 -12.03 10.39
CA GLN A 9 30.12 -11.76 9.26
C GLN A 9 30.95 -10.50 9.49
N MET A 10 30.33 -9.40 9.89
CA MET A 10 31.01 -8.15 10.22
C MET A 10 32.08 -8.36 11.31
N TYR A 11 31.76 -9.11 12.37
CA TYR A 11 32.71 -9.39 13.44
C TYR A 11 33.91 -10.21 12.94
N ARG A 12 33.67 -11.23 12.12
CA ARG A 12 34.74 -12.05 11.53
C ARG A 12 35.67 -11.22 10.65
N GLU A 13 35.11 -10.36 9.81
CA GLU A 13 35.86 -9.44 8.95
C GLU A 13 36.75 -8.50 9.75
N LYS A 14 36.23 -7.95 10.86
CA LYS A 14 36.99 -7.10 11.79
C LYS A 14 38.16 -7.83 12.44
N VAL A 15 37.96 -9.08 12.88
CA VAL A 15 39.04 -9.90 13.49
C VAL A 15 40.13 -10.25 12.48
N LEU A 16 39.75 -10.48 11.22
CA LEU A 16 40.69 -10.80 10.14
C LEU A 16 41.37 -9.56 9.53
N GLY A 17 40.95 -8.34 9.92
CA GLY A 17 41.47 -7.09 9.38
C GLY A 17 41.03 -6.79 7.94
N VAL A 18 39.96 -7.42 7.46
CA VAL A 18 39.44 -7.26 6.09
C VAL A 18 37.98 -6.80 6.17
N GLU A 19 37.78 -5.49 6.30
CA GLU A 19 36.44 -4.89 6.49
C GLU A 19 35.77 -4.58 5.14
N ARG A 20 35.00 -5.54 4.61
CA ARG A 20 34.29 -5.42 3.33
C ARG A 20 32.86 -4.91 3.53
N LEU A 21 32.20 -5.35 4.60
CA LEU A 21 30.85 -4.92 4.96
C LEU A 21 30.90 -3.71 5.90
N ARG A 22 30.44 -2.56 5.41
CA ARG A 22 30.39 -1.30 6.16
C ARG A 22 28.93 -0.91 6.46
N PHE A 23 28.62 -0.70 7.74
CA PHE A 23 27.31 -0.18 8.17
C PHE A 23 27.36 1.33 8.38
N LEU A 24 26.68 2.08 7.53
CA LEU A 24 26.48 3.53 7.68
C LEU A 24 25.14 3.77 8.37
N ASN A 25 25.16 3.70 9.71
CA ASN A 25 23.96 3.90 10.52
C ASN A 25 23.53 5.37 10.51
N VAL A 26 22.24 5.61 10.77
CA VAL A 26 21.68 6.96 10.96
C VAL A 26 22.08 7.90 9.80
N SER A 27 22.04 7.37 8.59
CA SER A 27 22.49 8.03 7.36
C SER A 27 21.40 7.99 6.30
N ARG A 28 21.44 8.93 5.36
CA ARG A 28 20.53 9.02 4.22
C ARG A 28 21.30 9.23 2.94
N VAL A 29 20.96 8.49 1.89
CA VAL A 29 21.42 8.78 0.52
C VAL A 29 20.66 10.00 0.01
N THR A 30 21.37 11.07 -0.37
CA THR A 30 20.80 12.34 -0.85
C THR A 30 20.98 12.56 -2.35
N GLY A 31 21.94 11.87 -2.96
CA GLY A 31 22.22 11.95 -4.38
C GLY A 31 22.87 10.67 -4.90
N VAL A 32 22.66 10.37 -6.17
CA VAL A 32 23.33 9.29 -6.90
C VAL A 32 23.61 9.77 -8.31
N GLU A 33 24.87 9.72 -8.72
CA GLU A 33 25.35 10.13 -10.04
C GLU A 33 26.03 8.94 -10.72
N GLU A 34 25.57 8.61 -11.93
CA GLU A 34 26.18 7.56 -12.77
C GLU A 34 27.28 8.17 -13.63
N ASN A 35 28.48 7.59 -13.56
CA ASN A 35 29.64 7.90 -14.39
C ASN A 35 29.93 6.69 -15.30
N PRO A 36 30.74 6.85 -16.37
CA PRO A 36 30.98 5.78 -17.34
C PRO A 36 31.44 4.43 -16.76
N ASP A 37 32.18 4.45 -15.63
CA ASP A 37 32.78 3.25 -15.04
C ASP A 37 32.27 2.94 -13.61
N ARG A 38 31.53 3.85 -12.98
CA ARG A 38 31.17 3.81 -11.54
C ARG A 38 29.90 4.60 -11.27
N VAL A 39 29.28 4.32 -10.13
CA VAL A 39 28.21 5.13 -9.54
C VAL A 39 28.73 5.81 -8.29
N ARG A 40 28.50 7.12 -8.17
CA ARG A 40 28.82 7.92 -6.99
C ARG A 40 27.56 8.18 -6.18
N ALA A 41 27.53 7.75 -4.93
CA ALA A 41 26.44 8.03 -4.00
C ALA A 41 26.86 9.07 -2.96
N THR A 42 26.04 10.10 -2.78
CA THR A 42 26.19 11.09 -1.71
C THR A 42 25.39 10.63 -0.50
N VAL A 43 26.07 10.46 0.64
CA VAL A 43 25.48 10.00 1.89
C VAL A 43 25.65 11.07 2.95
N LYS A 44 24.52 11.49 3.52
CA LYS A 44 24.44 12.44 4.61
C LYS A 44 24.26 11.73 5.96
N SER A 45 25.14 12.02 6.92
CA SER A 45 24.98 11.63 8.32
C SER A 45 23.87 12.46 8.95
N LEU A 46 22.85 11.83 9.52
CA LEU A 46 21.77 12.54 10.21
C LEU A 46 22.14 12.93 11.64
N VAL A 47 23.30 12.49 12.14
CA VAL A 47 23.83 12.87 13.46
C VAL A 47 24.67 14.14 13.36
N THR A 48 25.56 14.22 12.35
CA THR A 48 26.53 15.31 12.19
C THR A 48 26.15 16.32 11.11
N ASP A 49 25.15 16.00 10.29
CA ASP A 49 24.76 16.75 9.08
C ASP A 49 25.83 16.78 7.98
N GLU A 50 26.95 16.06 8.16
CA GLU A 50 28.04 15.97 7.20
C GLU A 50 27.69 15.07 6.02
N GLU A 51 28.19 15.43 4.84
CA GLU A 51 28.05 14.67 3.61
C GLU A 51 29.38 14.00 3.23
N SER A 52 29.27 12.79 2.69
CA SER A 52 30.40 11.99 2.20
C SER A 52 30.03 11.32 0.89
N GLU A 53 31.02 11.12 0.02
CA GLU A 53 30.85 10.44 -1.26
C GLU A 53 31.33 8.98 -1.19
N LEU A 54 30.60 8.09 -1.84
CA LEU A 54 30.94 6.68 -1.98
C LEU A 54 30.90 6.29 -3.45
N ASP A 55 32.05 5.91 -3.99
CA ASP A 55 32.14 5.31 -5.33
C ASP A 55 31.87 3.80 -5.22
N ALA A 56 30.99 3.30 -6.08
CA ALA A 56 30.60 1.89 -6.17
C ALA A 56 30.44 1.44 -7.62
N ASP A 57 30.54 0.14 -7.87
CA ASP A 57 30.22 -0.41 -9.20
C ASP A 57 28.69 -0.45 -9.44
N VAL A 58 27.90 -0.66 -8.37
CA VAL A 58 26.45 -0.80 -8.42
C VAL A 58 25.82 -0.20 -7.16
N VAL A 59 24.66 0.43 -7.32
CA VAL A 59 23.80 0.87 -6.20
C VAL A 59 22.48 0.11 -6.23
N VAL A 60 22.08 -0.44 -5.08
CA VAL A 60 20.81 -1.17 -4.92
C VAL A 60 19.89 -0.38 -3.98
N PHE A 61 18.76 0.10 -4.49
CA PHE A 61 17.75 0.78 -3.70
C PHE A 61 16.77 -0.22 -3.07
N ALA A 62 17.11 -0.70 -1.88
CA ALA A 62 16.21 -1.51 -1.04
C ALA A 62 15.29 -0.63 -0.17
N THR A 63 14.69 0.41 -0.74
CA THR A 63 13.92 1.45 -0.02
C THR A 63 12.46 1.08 0.27
N GLY A 64 12.05 -0.15 -0.04
CA GLY A 64 10.67 -0.60 0.09
C GLY A 64 9.78 -0.14 -1.06
N TYR A 65 8.48 -0.01 -0.80
CA TYR A 65 7.46 0.35 -1.79
C TYR A 65 6.60 1.50 -1.30
N SER A 66 6.15 2.35 -2.23
CA SER A 66 5.10 3.33 -1.96
C SER A 66 3.73 2.65 -2.03
N PRO A 67 2.74 3.08 -1.21
CA PRO A 67 1.36 2.64 -1.38
C PRO A 67 0.88 2.92 -2.81
N ALA A 68 0.27 1.92 -3.45
CA ALA A 68 -0.32 2.10 -4.77
C ALA A 68 -1.57 2.98 -4.67
N ASP A 69 -1.76 3.93 -5.59
CA ASP A 69 -3.04 4.64 -5.73
C ASP A 69 -4.07 3.68 -6.34
N PRO A 70 -5.08 3.24 -5.59
CA PRO A 70 -6.07 2.30 -6.12
C PRO A 70 -6.94 2.88 -7.23
N LEU A 71 -7.00 4.21 -7.38
CA LEU A 71 -7.86 4.86 -8.37
C LEU A 71 -7.20 5.09 -9.72
N GLY A 72 -5.86 5.04 -9.79
CA GLY A 72 -5.11 5.34 -11.02
C GLY A 72 -5.50 4.46 -12.21
N LEU A 73 -6.03 3.26 -11.96
CA LEU A 73 -6.49 2.32 -12.97
C LEU A 73 -7.99 2.44 -13.31
N LEU A 74 -8.75 3.26 -12.57
CA LEU A 74 -10.21 3.31 -12.67
C LEU A 74 -10.73 4.41 -13.61
N GLY A 75 -9.87 5.31 -14.08
CA GLY A 75 -10.26 6.41 -14.97
C GLY A 75 -11.42 7.24 -14.40
N GLU A 76 -12.46 7.51 -15.22
CA GLU A 76 -13.66 8.26 -14.83
C GLU A 76 -14.43 7.62 -13.64
N VAL A 77 -14.31 6.30 -13.44
CA VAL A 77 -14.92 5.64 -12.27
C VAL A 77 -14.22 6.07 -10.99
N GLY A 78 -12.93 6.38 -11.06
CA GLY A 78 -12.15 6.91 -9.94
C GLY A 78 -12.65 8.28 -9.45
N GLU A 79 -13.25 9.09 -10.32
CA GLU A 79 -13.81 10.41 -9.95
C GLU A 79 -15.03 10.27 -9.02
N ARG A 80 -15.71 9.13 -9.08
CA ARG A 80 -16.87 8.79 -8.24
C ARG A 80 -16.47 8.23 -6.87
N CYS A 81 -15.19 7.98 -6.65
CA CYS A 81 -14.64 7.47 -5.40
C CYS A 81 -14.38 8.61 -4.43
N LEU A 82 -14.97 8.53 -3.24
CA LEU A 82 -14.86 9.56 -2.22
C LEU A 82 -13.48 9.55 -1.58
N ARG A 83 -12.99 10.74 -1.22
CA ARG A 83 -11.72 10.93 -0.52
C ARG A 83 -11.94 11.41 0.93
N ASP A 84 -10.95 11.19 1.77
CA ASP A 84 -10.87 11.78 3.11
C ASP A 84 -10.29 13.21 3.04
N ASP A 85 -10.20 13.87 4.19
CA ASP A 85 -9.72 15.26 4.28
C ASP A 85 -8.23 15.41 3.91
N ALA A 86 -7.48 14.30 3.87
CA ALA A 86 -6.09 14.24 3.43
C ALA A 86 -5.96 13.87 1.94
N GLY A 87 -7.07 13.80 1.20
CA GLY A 87 -7.08 13.47 -0.21
C GLY A 87 -6.86 11.99 -0.53
N ARG A 88 -6.89 11.10 0.46
CA ARG A 88 -6.75 9.64 0.26
C ARG A 88 -8.11 9.01 0.01
N VAL A 89 -8.14 7.88 -0.67
CA VAL A 89 -9.39 7.13 -0.88
C VAL A 89 -10.03 6.76 0.45
N ARG A 90 -11.32 7.05 0.57
CA ARG A 90 -12.13 6.64 1.71
C ARG A 90 -12.54 5.18 1.55
N VAL A 91 -12.15 4.36 2.51
CA VAL A 91 -12.41 2.92 2.52
C VAL A 91 -13.25 2.58 3.74
N GLU A 92 -14.35 1.87 3.53
CA GLU A 92 -15.25 1.35 4.56
C GLU A 92 -14.62 0.13 5.26
N ARG A 93 -15.19 -0.28 6.40
CA ARG A 93 -14.68 -1.40 7.23
C ARG A 93 -14.63 -2.73 6.49
N ASP A 94 -15.49 -2.92 5.50
CA ASP A 94 -15.57 -4.09 4.63
C ASP A 94 -14.61 -4.02 3.44
N TYR A 95 -13.62 -3.13 3.49
CA TYR A 95 -12.65 -2.83 2.43
C TYR A 95 -13.26 -2.28 1.14
N ARG A 96 -14.53 -1.86 1.16
CA ARG A 96 -15.18 -1.22 0.02
C ARG A 96 -14.77 0.25 -0.07
N ILE A 97 -14.46 0.73 -1.26
CA ILE A 97 -14.32 2.17 -1.52
C ILE A 97 -15.68 2.83 -1.36
N ALA A 98 -15.74 3.91 -0.58
CA ALA A 98 -16.93 4.74 -0.50
C ALA A 98 -17.10 5.51 -1.81
N THR A 99 -18.28 5.45 -2.43
CA THR A 99 -18.55 6.05 -3.74
C THR A 99 -19.77 6.96 -3.68
N ASP A 100 -19.91 7.86 -4.65
CA ASP A 100 -21.16 8.61 -4.82
C ASP A 100 -22.34 7.67 -5.16
N PRO A 101 -23.60 8.10 -4.95
CA PRO A 101 -24.79 7.27 -5.18
C PRO A 101 -25.01 6.84 -6.65
N GLY A 102 -24.38 7.52 -7.60
CA GLY A 102 -24.43 7.19 -9.03
C GLY A 102 -23.63 5.93 -9.39
N LEU A 103 -22.68 5.52 -8.55
CA LEU A 103 -21.93 4.28 -8.74
C LEU A 103 -22.47 3.16 -7.84
N ARG A 104 -23.21 2.22 -8.45
CA ARG A 104 -23.79 1.07 -7.73
C ARG A 104 -22.83 -0.10 -7.56
N CYS A 105 -21.80 -0.21 -8.40
CA CYS A 105 -20.84 -1.31 -8.28
C CYS A 105 -20.02 -1.17 -6.98
N GLY A 106 -19.61 -2.31 -6.41
CA GLY A 106 -18.68 -2.33 -5.30
C GLY A 106 -17.25 -2.43 -5.81
N ILE A 107 -16.38 -1.54 -5.35
CA ILE A 107 -14.94 -1.61 -5.59
C ILE A 107 -14.29 -1.93 -4.24
N TYR A 108 -13.55 -3.02 -4.16
CA TYR A 108 -12.93 -3.50 -2.93
C TYR A 108 -11.41 -3.54 -3.06
N LEU A 109 -10.71 -3.24 -1.97
CA LEU A 109 -9.24 -3.17 -1.96
C LEU A 109 -8.60 -4.33 -1.20
N GLN A 110 -7.61 -4.96 -1.83
CA GLN A 110 -6.76 -6.00 -1.25
C GLN A 110 -5.35 -5.43 -1.01
N GLY A 111 -5.22 -4.60 0.01
CA GLY A 111 -3.99 -3.85 0.33
C GLY A 111 -4.12 -2.37 -0.03
N GLY A 112 -3.09 -1.56 0.28
CA GLY A 112 -3.14 -0.11 0.08
C GLY A 112 -4.15 0.60 1.01
N THR A 113 -4.51 -0.06 2.11
CA THR A 113 -5.48 0.44 3.10
C THR A 113 -4.82 0.72 4.45
N GLU A 114 -3.50 0.95 4.49
CA GLU A 114 -2.73 1.14 5.72
C GLU A 114 -3.28 2.30 6.56
N HIS A 115 -3.77 3.35 5.88
CA HIS A 115 -4.35 4.54 6.51
C HIS A 115 -5.70 4.31 7.16
N THR A 116 -6.41 3.22 6.83
CA THR A 116 -7.76 2.92 7.35
C THR A 116 -7.80 1.64 8.17
N HIS A 117 -6.98 0.64 7.83
CA HIS A 117 -7.00 -0.72 8.40
C HIS A 117 -5.66 -1.09 9.07
N GLY A 118 -4.69 -0.17 9.09
CA GLY A 118 -3.43 -0.32 9.79
C GLY A 118 -2.35 -1.08 9.01
N ILE A 119 -1.16 -1.13 9.60
CA ILE A 119 0.07 -1.64 8.97
C ILE A 119 0.05 -3.15 8.65
N THR A 120 -0.91 -3.89 9.20
CA THR A 120 -1.05 -5.33 8.94
C THR A 120 -1.76 -5.62 7.62
N THR A 121 -2.27 -4.60 6.93
CA THR A 121 -3.04 -4.80 5.68
C THR A 121 -2.20 -5.35 4.52
N SER A 122 -0.91 -5.04 4.48
CA SER A 122 0.00 -5.55 3.44
C SER A 122 0.54 -6.95 3.74
N LEU A 123 0.25 -7.51 4.93
CA LEU A 123 0.75 -8.81 5.35
C LEU A 123 -0.16 -9.94 4.85
N LEU A 124 0.46 -10.99 4.33
CA LEU A 124 -0.22 -12.20 3.86
C LEU A 124 -1.02 -12.92 4.98
N SER A 125 -0.62 -12.72 6.23
CA SER A 125 -1.29 -13.31 7.40
C SER A 125 -2.74 -12.87 7.56
N ASN A 126 -3.13 -11.72 6.99
CA ASN A 126 -4.49 -11.19 7.08
C ASN A 126 -5.32 -11.42 5.79
N THR A 127 -4.75 -12.05 4.77
CA THR A 127 -5.42 -12.21 3.47
C THR A 127 -6.70 -13.03 3.58
N ALA A 128 -6.68 -14.17 4.28
CA ALA A 128 -7.86 -15.04 4.40
C ALA A 128 -9.03 -14.33 5.11
N ILE A 129 -8.75 -13.60 6.19
CA ILE A 129 -9.75 -12.84 6.94
C ILE A 129 -10.33 -11.73 6.05
N ARG A 130 -9.48 -10.95 5.38
CA ARG A 130 -9.92 -9.88 4.47
C ARG A 130 -10.80 -10.39 3.34
N VAL A 131 -10.42 -11.50 2.71
CA VAL A 131 -11.22 -12.12 1.65
C VAL A 131 -12.59 -12.56 2.19
N GLY A 132 -12.64 -13.10 3.41
CA GLY A 132 -13.90 -13.43 4.09
C GLY A 132 -14.80 -12.20 4.28
N GLU A 133 -14.26 -11.12 4.86
CA GLU A 133 -15.02 -9.88 5.10
C GLU A 133 -15.56 -9.26 3.79
N ILE A 134 -14.79 -9.32 2.70
CA ILE A 134 -15.25 -8.86 1.37
C ILE A 134 -16.35 -9.76 0.81
N LEU A 135 -16.21 -11.09 0.96
CA LEU A 135 -17.23 -12.03 0.51
C LEU A 135 -18.56 -11.80 1.24
N ASP A 136 -18.52 -11.63 2.55
CA ASP A 136 -19.71 -11.35 3.37
C ASP A 136 -20.38 -10.04 2.90
N SER A 137 -19.61 -8.96 2.65
CA SER A 137 -20.15 -7.70 2.11
C SER A 137 -20.81 -7.86 0.75
N LEU A 138 -20.22 -8.66 -0.15
CA LEU A 138 -20.80 -8.95 -1.47
C LEU A 138 -22.15 -9.69 -1.35
N LEU A 139 -22.23 -10.69 -0.48
CA LEU A 139 -23.43 -11.49 -0.28
C LEU A 139 -24.55 -10.65 0.36
N ASP A 140 -24.25 -9.90 1.41
CA ASP A 140 -25.22 -9.05 2.10
C ASP A 140 -25.83 -7.99 1.17
N ARG A 141 -25.02 -7.39 0.30
CA ARG A 141 -25.49 -6.37 -0.65
C ARG A 141 -26.27 -6.97 -1.82
N ARG A 142 -25.95 -8.21 -2.23
CA ARG A 142 -26.76 -8.94 -3.22
C ARG A 142 -28.18 -9.18 -2.70
N VAL A 143 -28.30 -9.65 -1.46
CA VAL A 143 -29.61 -9.90 -0.82
C VAL A 143 -30.44 -8.62 -0.77
N LYS A 144 -29.82 -7.49 -0.37
CA LYS A 144 -30.49 -6.17 -0.34
C LYS A 144 -30.99 -5.73 -1.72
N SER A 145 -30.19 -5.89 -2.77
CA SER A 145 -30.60 -5.58 -4.15
C SER A 145 -31.82 -6.39 -4.58
N THR A 146 -31.85 -7.69 -4.26
CA THR A 146 -32.99 -8.56 -4.62
C THR A 146 -34.26 -8.24 -3.83
N SER A 147 -34.14 -7.78 -2.57
CA SER A 147 -35.30 -7.38 -1.78
C SER A 147 -35.92 -6.06 -2.23
N ASP A 148 -35.11 -5.11 -2.74
CA ASP A 148 -35.62 -3.85 -3.29
C ASP A 148 -36.36 -4.04 -4.63
N GLU A 149 -35.93 -5.00 -5.45
CA GLU A 149 -36.62 -5.40 -6.69
C GLU A 149 -37.93 -6.18 -6.44
N SER A 150 -38.10 -6.77 -5.24
CA SER A 150 -39.24 -7.63 -4.91
C SER A 150 -40.45 -6.90 -4.30
N ARG A 151 -40.55 -5.57 -4.37
CA ARG A 151 -41.80 -4.87 -3.98
C ARG A 151 -42.89 -5.19 -5.02
N PRO A 152 -43.97 -5.90 -4.65
CA PRO A 152 -45.04 -6.16 -5.60
C PRO A 152 -45.71 -4.84 -5.96
N VAL A 153 -45.80 -4.56 -7.26
CA VAL A 153 -46.69 -3.55 -7.80
C VAL A 153 -48.11 -4.08 -7.59
N ALA A 154 -48.68 -3.82 -6.41
CA ALA A 154 -50.09 -4.08 -6.16
C ALA A 154 -50.93 -3.02 -6.90
N GLU A 155 -51.40 -3.44 -8.07
CA GLU A 155 -52.65 -3.12 -8.76
C GLU A 155 -53.22 -1.69 -8.66
N GLY A 156 -53.18 -0.99 -9.79
CA GLY A 156 -54.21 -0.04 -10.15
C GLY A 156 -55.18 -0.67 -11.15
N THR A 157 -56.43 -0.89 -10.73
CA THR A 157 -57.67 -0.95 -11.54
C THR A 157 -58.79 -1.04 -10.50
N GLY A 158 -59.55 0.00 -10.22
CA GLY A 158 -60.50 0.61 -11.13
C GLY A 158 -61.89 0.10 -10.73
N ASP A 159 -62.66 0.92 -10.02
CA ASP A 159 -64.12 0.80 -10.09
C ASP A 159 -64.74 2.18 -10.00
N THR A 160 -65.42 2.51 -11.09
CA THR A 160 -66.32 3.65 -11.22
C THR A 160 -67.70 3.11 -10.92
N LEU A 161 -68.39 3.68 -9.93
CA LEU A 161 -69.81 4.03 -9.95
C LEU A 161 -70.16 4.87 -8.73
#